data_AF-A0A110B4Q6-F1
#
_entry.id   AF-A0A110B4Q6-F1
#
_cell.length_a   1.000
_cell.length_b   1.000
_cell.length_c   1.000
_cell.angle_alpha   90.00
_cell.angle_beta   90.00
_cell.angle_gamma   90.00
#
_symmetry.space_group_name_H-M   'P 1'
#
loop_
_entity.id
_entity.type
_entity.pdbx_description
1 polymer ?
#
loop_
_entity_poly.entity_id
_entity_poly.type
_entity_poly.pdbx_seq_one_letter_code
_entity_poly.pdbx_strand_id
1 'polypeptide(L)'
;MAKIAHEPVKRAMSRIRELSADEEARRLAFVRERALRDEVSQLNEARQEGRQEGIKEARQEGRQEGIKEGRQEGIKEGQQRGRQEAKAETARNLIKTNALTDQQIAQATGLTHEEIAQLRAERQG
;
A
#
# COMPACT_ATOMS: atom_id res chain seq x y z
N MET A 1 19.96 -21.45 -64.07
CA MET A 1 19.10 -20.32 -64.50
C MET A 1 19.39 -20.01 -65.96
N ALA A 2 18.37 -19.98 -66.83
CA ALA A 2 18.56 -19.72 -68.26
C ALA A 2 19.14 -18.31 -68.49
N LYS A 3 20.18 -18.19 -69.32
CA LYS A 3 20.76 -16.88 -69.69
C LYS A 3 19.76 -16.17 -70.62
N ILE A 4 19.03 -15.20 -70.09
CA ILE A 4 18.15 -14.34 -70.88
C ILE A 4 19.03 -13.51 -71.82
N ALA A 5 19.03 -13.85 -73.11
CA ALA A 5 19.85 -13.18 -74.12
C ALA A 5 19.14 -11.98 -74.78
N HIS A 6 17.81 -11.89 -74.64
CA HIS A 6 17.01 -10.88 -75.34
C HIS A 6 17.07 -9.52 -74.62
N GLU A 7 17.68 -8.54 -75.27
CA GLU A 7 18.02 -7.24 -74.68
C GLU A 7 16.80 -6.43 -74.20
N PRO A 8 15.65 -6.39 -74.92
CA PRO A 8 14.43 -5.78 -74.40
C PRO A 8 13.95 -6.37 -73.06
N VAL A 9 14.09 -7.68 -72.87
CA VAL A 9 13.64 -8.36 -71.64
C VAL A 9 14.57 -8.00 -70.47
N LYS A 10 15.88 -7.91 -70.71
CA LYS A 10 16.82 -7.41 -69.69
C LYS A 10 16.50 -5.98 -69.28
N ARG A 11 16.23 -5.08 -70.23
CA ARG A 11 15.87 -3.68 -69.93
C ARG A 11 14.58 -3.58 -69.11
N ALA A 12 13.55 -4.37 -69.46
CA ALA A 12 12.31 -4.43 -68.69
C ALA A 12 12.57 -4.94 -67.26
N MET A 13 13.37 -5.99 -67.08
CA MET A 13 13.72 -6.52 -65.76
C MET A 13 14.55 -5.54 -64.92
N SER A 14 15.53 -4.85 -65.52
CA SER A 14 16.28 -3.80 -64.83
C SER A 14 15.37 -2.65 -64.39
N ARG A 15 14.42 -2.24 -65.24
CA ARG A 15 13.46 -1.18 -64.92
C ARG A 15 12.51 -1.59 -63.79
N ILE A 16 12.02 -2.84 -63.80
CA ILE A 16 11.23 -3.40 -62.70
C ILE A 16 12.06 -3.42 -61.42
N ARG A 17 13.34 -3.81 -61.48
CA ARG A 17 14.23 -3.86 -60.32
C ARG A 17 14.51 -2.46 -59.73
N GLU A 18 14.68 -1.45 -60.58
CA GLU A 18 14.79 -0.05 -60.16
C GLU A 18 13.50 0.43 -59.48
N LEU A 19 12.34 0.17 -60.09
CA LEU A 19 11.03 0.53 -59.52
C LEU A 19 10.71 -0.27 -58.23
N SER A 20 11.23 -1.49 -58.10
CA SER A 20 11.05 -2.36 -56.93
C SER A 20 12.07 -2.11 -55.82
N ALA A 21 13.20 -1.45 -56.09
CA ALA A 21 14.14 -1.02 -55.06
C ALA A 21 13.47 -0.06 -54.05
N ASP A 22 12.53 0.76 -54.53
CA ASP A 22 11.67 1.58 -53.67
C ASP A 22 10.66 0.73 -52.87
N GLU A 23 10.23 -0.42 -53.38
CA GLU A 23 9.32 -1.32 -52.66
C GLU A 23 10.02 -2.03 -51.51
N GLU A 24 11.25 -2.50 -51.71
CA GLU A 24 12.08 -3.08 -50.64
C GLU A 24 12.38 -2.04 -49.55
N ALA A 25 12.76 -0.82 -49.94
CA ALA A 25 12.97 0.28 -48.99
C ALA A 25 11.71 0.63 -48.19
N ARG A 26 10.53 0.70 -48.85
CA ARG A 26 9.24 0.89 -48.17
C ARG A 26 8.91 -0.24 -47.21
N ARG A 27 9.15 -1.50 -47.60
CA ARG A 27 8.94 -2.67 -46.74
C ARG A 27 9.86 -2.63 -45.51
N LEU A 28 11.14 -2.33 -45.69
CA LEU A 28 12.09 -2.21 -44.58
C LEU A 28 11.72 -1.05 -43.65
N ALA A 29 11.30 0.10 -44.18
CA ALA A 29 10.83 1.23 -43.39
C ALA A 29 9.58 0.86 -42.57
N PHE A 30 8.61 0.18 -43.19
CA PHE A 30 7.40 -0.30 -42.51
C PHE A 30 7.71 -1.31 -41.40
N VAL A 31 8.60 -2.28 -41.67
CA VAL A 31 9.02 -3.27 -40.67
C VAL A 31 9.72 -2.59 -39.49
N ARG A 32 10.60 -1.62 -39.77
CA ARG A 32 11.28 -0.83 -38.73
C ARG A 32 10.29 -0.01 -37.91
N GLU A 33 9.35 0.68 -38.55
CA GLU A 33 8.34 1.46 -37.86
C GLU A 33 7.46 0.58 -36.97
N ARG A 34 7.07 -0.60 -37.45
CA ARG A 34 6.35 -1.60 -36.67
C ARG A 34 7.16 -2.06 -35.46
N ALA A 35 8.42 -2.42 -35.64
CA ALA A 35 9.29 -2.86 -34.55
C ALA A 35 9.43 -1.77 -33.47
N LEU A 36 9.60 -0.51 -33.87
CA LEU A 36 9.65 0.62 -32.93
C LEU A 36 8.33 0.82 -32.17
N ARG A 37 7.19 0.65 -32.85
CA ARG A 37 5.87 0.72 -32.20
C ARG A 37 5.66 -0.41 -31.21
N ASP A 38 6.08 -1.62 -31.57
CA ASP A 38 5.97 -2.80 -30.70
C ASP A 38 6.87 -2.61 -29.46
N GLU A 39 8.11 -2.13 -29.63
CA GLU A 39 9.02 -1.82 -28.52
C GLU A 39 8.46 -0.75 -27.59
N VAL A 40 7.95 0.36 -28.13
CA VAL A 40 7.32 1.42 -27.33
C VAL A 40 6.10 0.88 -26.58
N SER A 41 5.31 0.01 -27.20
CA SER A 41 4.14 -0.60 -26.58
C SER A 41 4.55 -1.50 -25.40
N GLN A 42 5.54 -2.36 -25.60
CA GLN A 42 6.08 -3.23 -24.54
C GLN A 42 6.64 -2.42 -23.35
N LEU A 43 7.41 -1.36 -23.63
CA LEU A 43 7.95 -0.49 -22.58
C LEU A 43 6.84 0.23 -21.80
N ASN A 44 5.77 0.63 -22.48
CA ASN A 44 4.63 1.28 -21.84
C ASN A 44 3.85 0.29 -20.97
N GLU A 45 3.64 -0.94 -21.45
CA GLU A 45 3.00 -2.02 -20.70
C GLU A 45 3.80 -2.35 -19.44
N ALA A 46 5.10 -2.62 -19.56
CA ALA A 46 5.98 -2.90 -18.43
C ALA A 46 5.99 -1.76 -17.38
N ARG A 47 5.97 -0.50 -17.84
CA ARG A 47 5.85 0.67 -16.93
C ARG A 47 4.48 0.73 -16.25
N GLN A 48 3.40 0.38 -16.94
CA GLN A 48 2.07 0.35 -16.35
C GLN A 48 1.96 -0.78 -15.32
N GLU A 49 2.43 -1.98 -15.64
CA GLU A 49 2.48 -3.12 -14.72
C GLU A 49 3.29 -2.79 -13.48
N GLY A 50 4.53 -2.32 -13.64
CA GLY A 50 5.37 -1.95 -12.49
C GLY A 50 4.75 -0.86 -11.61
N ARG A 51 4.05 0.13 -12.19
CA ARG A 51 3.29 1.12 -11.41
C ARG A 51 2.11 0.49 -10.67
N GLN A 52 1.36 -0.40 -11.32
CA GLN A 52 0.23 -1.06 -10.68
C GLN A 52 0.66 -1.98 -9.55
N GLU A 53 1.75 -2.73 -9.73
CA GLU A 53 2.35 -3.57 -8.70
C GLU A 53 2.83 -2.72 -7.53
N GLY A 54 3.61 -1.66 -7.78
CA GLY A 54 4.07 -0.77 -6.71
C GLY A 54 2.93 -0.12 -5.92
N ILE A 55 1.82 0.25 -6.58
CA ILE A 55 0.63 0.78 -5.89
C ILE A 55 -0.05 -0.31 -5.04
N LYS A 56 -0.15 -1.54 -5.54
CA LYS A 56 -0.75 -2.67 -4.81
C LYS A 56 0.09 -3.00 -3.57
N GLU A 57 1.40 -3.11 -3.72
CA GLU A 57 2.34 -3.38 -2.63
C GLU A 57 2.29 -2.29 -1.57
N ALA A 58 2.46 -1.02 -1.96
CA ALA A 58 2.40 0.10 -1.02
C ALA A 58 1.07 0.17 -0.25
N ARG A 59 -0.05 -0.13 -0.92
CA ARG A 59 -1.37 -0.17 -0.27
C ARG A 59 -1.49 -1.34 0.71
N GLN A 60 -0.92 -2.50 0.36
CA GLN A 60 -0.95 -3.68 1.22
C GLN A 60 -0.06 -3.49 2.45
N GLU A 61 1.15 -2.98 2.28
CA GLU A 61 2.08 -2.65 3.37
C GLU A 61 1.48 -1.60 4.30
N GLY A 62 1.06 -0.44 3.76
CA GLY A 62 0.47 0.62 4.58
C GLY A 62 -0.79 0.19 5.33
N ARG A 63 -1.60 -0.72 4.75
CA ARG A 63 -2.74 -1.31 5.48
C ARG A 63 -2.28 -2.22 6.62
N GLN A 64 -1.28 -3.07 6.38
CA GLN A 64 -0.79 -3.99 7.42
C GLN A 64 -0.15 -3.24 8.57
N GLU A 65 0.66 -2.23 8.28
CA GLU A 65 1.28 -1.36 9.28
C GLU A 65 0.22 -0.62 10.09
N GLY A 66 -0.74 0.03 9.43
CA GLY A 66 -1.82 0.75 10.12
C GLY A 66 -2.68 -0.15 11.02
N ILE A 67 -2.98 -1.39 10.60
CA ILE A 67 -3.69 -2.37 11.45
C ILE A 67 -2.84 -2.76 12.65
N LYS A 68 -1.54 -3.00 12.45
CA LYS A 68 -0.63 -3.42 13.53
C LYS A 68 -0.46 -2.32 14.57
N GLU A 69 -0.22 -1.10 14.13
CA GLU A 69 -0.09 0.08 15.00
C GLU A 69 -1.39 0.34 15.75
N GLY A 70 -2.52 0.46 15.04
CA GLY A 70 -3.82 0.71 15.65
C GLY A 70 -4.23 -0.36 16.66
N ARG A 71 -3.93 -1.64 16.37
CA ARG A 71 -4.17 -2.73 17.33
C ARG A 71 -3.27 -2.61 18.57
N GLN A 72 -2.00 -2.28 18.39
CA GLN A 72 -1.07 -2.15 19.51
C GLN A 72 -1.43 -0.98 20.42
N GLU A 73 -1.77 0.17 19.83
CA GLU A 73 -2.25 1.35 20.57
C GLU A 73 -3.56 1.05 21.30
N GLY A 74 -4.54 0.46 20.61
CA GLY A 74 -5.83 0.10 21.22
C GLY A 74 -5.69 -0.88 22.38
N ILE A 75 -4.79 -1.87 22.30
CA ILE A 75 -4.51 -2.78 23.41
C ILE A 75 -3.88 -2.04 24.59
N LYS A 76 -2.88 -1.18 24.34
CA LYS A 76 -2.21 -0.42 25.41
C LYS A 76 -3.19 0.51 26.12
N GLU A 77 -3.99 1.25 25.37
CA GLU A 77 -4.99 2.16 25.91
C GLU A 77 -6.07 1.40 26.69
N GLY A 78 -6.59 0.31 26.12
CA GLY A 78 -7.57 -0.55 26.78
C GLY A 78 -7.05 -1.15 28.09
N GLN A 79 -5.79 -1.61 28.13
CA GLN A 79 -5.16 -2.11 29.35
C GLN A 79 -4.92 -1.02 30.40
N GLN A 80 -4.61 0.21 29.97
CA GLN A 80 -4.43 1.33 30.89
C GLN A 80 -5.77 1.76 31.50
N ARG A 81 -6.79 1.96 30.66
CA ARG A 81 -8.15 2.29 31.10
C ARG A 81 -8.72 1.20 32.02
N GLY A 82 -8.63 -0.07 31.61
CA GLY A 82 -9.10 -1.20 32.43
C GLY A 82 -8.40 -1.30 33.79
N ARG A 83 -7.08 -1.01 33.87
CA ARG A 83 -6.37 -0.95 35.16
C ARG A 83 -6.83 0.22 36.03
N GLN A 84 -7.07 1.39 35.45
CA GLN A 84 -7.58 2.55 36.19
C GLN A 84 -9.02 2.30 36.69
N GLU A 85 -9.88 1.74 35.84
CA GLU A 85 -11.24 1.36 36.20
C GLU A 85 -11.27 0.31 37.31
N ALA A 86 -10.44 -0.74 37.23
CA ALA A 86 -10.34 -1.75 38.27
C ALA A 86 -9.86 -1.18 39.61
N LYS A 87 -8.89 -0.25 39.60
CA LYS A 87 -8.45 0.47 40.80
C LYS A 87 -9.58 1.29 41.40
N ALA A 88 -10.29 2.06 40.57
CA ALA A 88 -11.42 2.88 40.99
C ALA A 88 -12.57 2.04 41.53
N GLU A 89 -12.90 0.91 40.90
CA GLU A 89 -13.91 -0.03 41.38
C GLU A 89 -13.52 -0.63 42.73
N THR A 90 -12.26 -1.05 42.87
CA THR A 90 -11.73 -1.55 44.14
C THR A 90 -11.85 -0.50 45.23
N ALA A 91 -11.47 0.76 44.94
CA ALA A 91 -11.63 1.87 45.87
C ALA A 91 -13.09 2.11 46.25
N ARG A 92 -14.04 2.13 45.29
CA ARG A 92 -15.48 2.25 45.56
C ARG A 92 -15.98 1.13 46.47
N ASN A 93 -15.51 -0.10 46.27
CA ASN A 93 -15.88 -1.25 47.10
C ASN A 93 -15.31 -1.13 48.52
N LEU A 94 -14.07 -0.66 48.68
CA LEU A 94 -13.48 -0.39 49.99
C LEU A 94 -14.19 0.76 50.71
N ILE A 95 -14.52 1.86 50.01
CA ILE A 95 -15.31 2.97 50.56
C ILE A 95 -16.68 2.47 51.06
N LYS A 96 -17.34 1.56 50.31
CA LYS A 96 -18.63 0.97 50.73
C LYS A 96 -18.58 0.27 52.08
N THR A 97 -17.43 -0.25 52.50
CA THR A 97 -17.29 -0.92 53.80
C THR A 97 -17.30 0.03 55.00
N ASN A 98 -17.08 1.34 54.80
CA ASN A 98 -16.90 2.34 55.86
C ASN A 98 -15.83 2.01 56.93
N ALA A 99 -14.99 0.98 56.72
CA ALA A 99 -14.02 0.51 57.70
C ALA A 99 -12.63 1.14 57.54
N LEU A 100 -12.35 1.76 56.39
CA LEU A 100 -11.02 2.23 56.01
C LEU A 100 -10.99 3.75 55.82
N THR A 101 -9.85 4.34 56.20
CA THR A 101 -9.52 5.74 55.95
C THR A 101 -9.09 5.97 54.51
N ASP A 102 -9.18 7.20 54.02
CA ASP A 102 -8.75 7.55 52.65
C ASP A 102 -7.27 7.28 52.42
N GLN A 103 -6.47 7.37 53.48
CA GLN A 103 -5.06 7.03 53.42
C GLN A 103 -4.83 5.54 53.19
N GLN A 104 -5.57 4.68 53.89
CA GLN A 104 -5.49 3.22 53.74
C GLN A 104 -6.02 2.76 52.37
N ILE A 105 -7.09 3.38 51.88
CA ILE A 105 -7.66 3.05 50.56
C ILE A 105 -6.71 3.48 49.44
N ALA A 106 -6.12 4.67 49.53
CA ALA A 106 -5.09 5.14 48.59
C ALA A 106 -3.89 4.18 48.55
N GLN A 107 -3.39 3.76 49.71
CA GLN A 107 -2.29 2.78 49.80
C GLN A 107 -2.66 1.41 49.19
N ALA A 108 -3.87 0.92 49.44
CA ALA A 108 -4.32 -0.39 48.95
C ALA A 108 -4.58 -0.43 47.44
N THR A 109 -5.06 0.67 46.86
CA THR A 109 -5.47 0.75 45.44
C THR A 109 -4.41 1.41 44.55
N GLY A 110 -3.44 2.10 45.14
CA GLY A 110 -2.46 2.90 44.41
C GLY A 110 -3.12 4.05 43.64
N LEU A 111 -4.17 4.63 44.22
CA LEU A 111 -4.80 5.89 43.82
C LEU A 111 -4.35 7.01 44.76
N THR A 112 -4.45 8.25 44.31
CA THR A 112 -4.15 9.45 45.09
C THR A 112 -5.27 9.77 46.09
N HIS A 113 -4.95 10.51 47.16
CA HIS A 113 -5.96 10.95 48.12
C HIS A 113 -7.06 11.80 47.47
N GLU A 114 -6.71 12.60 46.45
CA GLU A 114 -7.65 13.42 45.69
C GLU A 114 -8.65 12.55 44.91
N GLU A 115 -8.19 11.51 44.21
CA GLU A 115 -9.05 10.56 43.51
C GLU A 115 -10.00 9.83 44.47
N ILE A 116 -9.51 9.43 45.65
CA ILE A 116 -10.36 8.79 46.68
C ILE A 116 -11.40 9.77 47.23
N ALA A 117 -11.02 11.03 47.48
CA ALA A 117 -11.92 12.07 47.96
C ALA A 117 -13.03 12.37 46.93
N GLN A 118 -12.68 12.43 45.64
CA GLN A 118 -13.65 12.56 44.55
C GLN A 118 -14.62 11.38 44.52
N LEU A 119 -14.12 10.14 44.61
CA LEU A 119 -14.96 8.93 44.64
C LEU A 119 -15.90 8.88 45.86
N ARG A 120 -15.52 9.49 47.01
CA ARG A 120 -16.44 9.67 48.15
C ARG A 120 -17.49 10.74 47.89
N ALA A 121 -17.11 11.86 47.27
CA ALA A 121 -18.04 12.93 46.94
C ALA A 121 -19.09 12.47 45.93
N GLU A 122 -18.71 11.72 44.90
CA GLU A 122 -19.60 11.11 43.90
C GLU A 122 -20.66 10.17 44.50
N ARG A 123 -20.39 9.60 45.68
CA ARG A 123 -21.35 8.74 46.39
C ARG A 123 -22.32 9.55 47.25
N GLN A 124 -21.89 10.70 47.75
CA GLN A 124 -22.65 11.51 48.70
C GLN A 124 -23.57 12.53 48.01
N GLY A 125 -23.37 12.80 46.73
CA GLY A 125 -24.31 13.49 45.85
C GLY A 125 -25.31 12.53 45.22
#